data_AF-A0A2N5P112-F1
#
_entry.id   AF-A0A2N5P112-F1
#
_cell.length_a   1.000
_cell.length_b   1.000
_cell.length_c   1.000
_cell.angle_alpha   90.00
_cell.angle_beta   90.00
_cell.angle_gamma   90.00
#
_symmetry.space_group_name_H-M   'P 1'
#
loop_
_entity.id
_entity.type
_entity.pdbx_description
1 polymer ?
#
loop_
_entity_poly.entity_id
_entity_poly.type
_entity_poly.pdbx_seq_one_letter_code
_entity_poly.pdbx_strand_id
1 'polypeptide(L)'
;MSENYQNSITDQICKVQTSKKLIALYDRLRYTSYNSYAQLHAKGEFEENGHKVHSLIGISIQDYSSGTGDKNIITRFHLAPEQIQFLLSRVTAGFPEFEWSQSKIFGVPDGNGYSTAQQFFISRHVYNNQQEILTSPWRIQINNGKGIKKKNHNGGTYMQAQSFISEKSAFIQLTDMDFYMLLKRADSYIVNWENYVASFLIQNGKQQFKKQQEARMAQNIQPHEMSSYMQEQPQEQYLNGMYVA
;
A
#
# COMPACT_ATOMS: atom_id res chain seq x y z
N MET A 1 20.75 27.02 30.01
CA MET A 1 20.31 27.54 28.69
C MET A 1 20.92 26.63 27.64
N SER A 2 20.24 26.06 26.67
CA SER A 2 18.84 26.05 26.24
C SER A 2 18.76 24.85 25.30
N GLU A 3 17.77 23.99 25.42
CA GLU A 3 17.25 23.30 24.23
C GLU A 3 15.84 22.82 24.53
N ASN A 4 14.89 23.54 23.94
CA ASN A 4 13.53 23.08 23.74
C ASN A 4 13.61 21.76 22.98
N TYR A 5 13.56 20.64 23.68
CA TYR A 5 13.16 19.37 23.08
C TYR A 5 11.71 19.54 22.63
N GLN A 6 11.53 20.06 21.44
CA GLN A 6 10.26 20.02 20.75
C GLN A 6 10.00 18.53 20.50
N ASN A 7 9.17 17.91 21.35
CA ASN A 7 8.66 16.55 21.17
C ASN A 7 7.84 16.51 19.87
N SER A 8 8.54 16.42 18.74
CA SER A 8 7.91 16.21 17.45
C SER A 8 7.39 14.79 17.41
N ILE A 9 6.10 14.65 17.13
CA ILE A 9 5.49 13.36 16.87
C ILE A 9 6.18 12.78 15.65
N THR A 10 6.64 11.53 15.76
CA THR A 10 7.28 10.80 14.68
C THR A 10 6.43 9.59 14.29
N ASP A 11 6.35 9.35 13.00
CA ASP A 11 5.74 8.19 12.37
C ASP A 11 6.78 7.07 12.11
N GLN A 12 7.99 7.20 12.65
CA GLN A 12 9.05 6.20 12.52
C GLN A 12 8.71 4.93 13.32
N ILE A 13 8.63 3.81 12.62
CA ILE A 13 8.42 2.48 13.21
C ILE A 13 9.71 1.99 13.86
N CYS A 14 10.82 2.00 13.10
CA CYS A 14 12.11 1.53 13.58
C CYS A 14 13.26 2.13 12.75
N LYS A 15 14.48 2.01 13.26
CA LYS A 15 15.71 2.37 12.55
C LYS A 15 16.86 1.44 12.92
N VAL A 16 17.82 1.32 12.00
CA VAL A 16 19.16 0.78 12.25
C VAL A 16 20.16 1.84 11.82
N GLN A 17 21.18 2.05 12.66
CA GLN A 17 22.16 3.11 12.48
C GLN A 17 23.57 2.55 12.63
N THR A 18 24.45 2.98 11.74
CA THR A 18 25.90 2.75 11.78
C THR A 18 26.62 4.07 12.03
N SER A 19 27.95 4.07 12.07
CA SER A 19 28.74 5.29 12.25
C SER A 19 28.60 6.30 11.10
N LYS A 20 28.13 5.90 9.92
CA LYS A 20 28.05 6.77 8.72
C LYS A 20 26.69 6.77 8.02
N LYS A 21 25.82 5.83 8.35
CA LYS A 21 24.58 5.57 7.61
C LYS A 21 23.45 5.17 8.54
N LEU A 22 22.22 5.51 8.18
CA LEU A 22 21.00 5.14 8.89
C LEU A 22 19.95 4.67 7.89
N ILE A 23 19.25 3.58 8.22
CA ILE A 23 18.01 3.19 7.57
C ILE A 23 16.86 3.29 8.57
N ALA A 24 15.74 3.85 8.14
CA ALA A 24 14.54 3.98 8.95
C ALA A 24 13.29 3.58 8.16
N LEU A 25 12.35 2.96 8.86
CA LEU A 25 11.04 2.59 8.37
C LEU A 25 9.96 3.46 9.02
N TYR A 26 8.98 3.87 8.22
CA TYR A 26 7.94 4.83 8.60
C TYR A 26 6.55 4.30 8.27
N ASP A 27 5.59 4.61 9.14
CA ASP A 27 4.19 4.30 8.92
C ASP A 27 3.61 5.14 7.76
N ARG A 28 3.10 4.43 6.75
CA ARG A 28 2.31 4.98 5.65
C ARG A 28 1.11 4.05 5.38
N LEU A 29 0.67 3.31 6.39
CA LEU A 29 -0.40 2.34 6.27
C LEU A 29 -1.73 3.06 6.10
N ARG A 30 -2.50 2.63 5.11
CA ARG A 30 -3.80 3.22 4.77
C ARG A 30 -4.78 2.08 4.60
N TYR A 31 -5.91 2.17 5.29
CA TYR A 31 -6.94 1.17 5.16
C TYR A 31 -7.89 1.48 3.98
N THR A 32 -8.54 0.45 3.47
CA THR A 32 -9.46 0.54 2.32
C THR A 32 -10.80 1.17 2.67
N SER A 33 -11.58 1.59 1.66
CA SER A 33 -12.96 2.02 1.89
C SER A 33 -13.87 0.87 2.31
N TYR A 34 -15.04 1.19 2.89
CA TYR A 34 -16.04 0.16 3.28
C TYR A 34 -16.53 -0.68 2.10
N ASN A 35 -16.49 -0.17 0.88
CA ASN A 35 -16.86 -0.92 -0.32
C ASN A 35 -15.90 -2.08 -0.63
N SER A 36 -14.72 -2.08 -0.03
CA SER A 36 -13.68 -3.10 -0.20
C SER A 36 -13.17 -3.62 1.15
N TYR A 37 -14.00 -3.56 2.19
CA TYR A 37 -13.63 -3.83 3.59
C TYR A 37 -12.84 -5.12 3.82
N ALA A 38 -13.04 -6.16 3.00
CA ALA A 38 -12.35 -7.44 3.11
C ALA A 38 -10.87 -7.38 2.70
N GLN A 39 -10.43 -6.33 2.01
CA GLN A 39 -9.05 -6.18 1.54
C GLN A 39 -8.11 -5.58 2.59
N LEU A 40 -8.66 -4.95 3.64
CA LEU A 40 -7.97 -4.21 4.72
C LEU A 40 -7.10 -3.04 4.25
N HIS A 41 -6.09 -3.29 3.43
CA HIS A 41 -5.17 -2.29 2.90
C HIS A 41 -5.73 -1.59 1.66
N ALA A 42 -5.52 -0.28 1.58
CA ALA A 42 -5.76 0.47 0.36
C ALA A 42 -4.78 0.05 -0.74
N LYS A 43 -5.29 -0.21 -1.94
CA LYS A 43 -4.55 -0.65 -3.14
C LYS A 43 -4.90 0.20 -4.37
N GLY A 44 -5.40 1.42 -4.16
CA GLY A 44 -5.73 2.39 -5.20
C GLY A 44 -7.17 2.31 -5.70
N GLU A 45 -8.06 1.70 -4.91
CA GLU A 45 -9.50 1.66 -5.14
C GLU A 45 -10.20 3.00 -4.87
N PHE A 46 -9.56 3.91 -4.14
CA PHE A 46 -10.01 5.29 -3.94
C PHE A 46 -8.87 6.29 -4.07
N GLU A 47 -9.24 7.55 -4.21
CA GLU A 47 -8.32 8.67 -4.37
C GLU A 47 -8.48 9.69 -3.25
N GLU A 48 -7.37 10.30 -2.86
CA GLU A 48 -7.33 11.48 -1.99
C GLU A 48 -6.46 12.54 -2.66
N ASN A 49 -6.95 13.77 -2.71
CA ASN A 49 -6.27 14.90 -3.37
C ASN A 49 -5.86 14.59 -4.82
N GLY A 50 -6.67 13.80 -5.54
CA GLY A 50 -6.40 13.42 -6.94
C GLY A 50 -5.34 12.33 -7.12
N HIS A 51 -4.99 11.61 -6.04
CA HIS A 51 -4.03 10.51 -6.08
C HIS A 51 -4.61 9.23 -5.50
N LYS A 52 -4.41 8.12 -6.20
CA LYS A 52 -4.72 6.78 -5.69
C LYS A 52 -4.01 6.51 -4.37
N VAL A 53 -4.78 6.11 -3.37
CA VAL A 53 -4.26 5.82 -2.04
C VAL A 53 -3.79 4.38 -1.97
N HIS A 54 -2.56 4.19 -1.47
CA HIS A 54 -1.96 2.88 -1.25
C HIS A 54 -1.47 2.77 0.19
N SER A 55 -1.69 1.61 0.80
CA SER A 55 -1.05 1.26 2.06
C SER A 55 0.42 0.93 1.82
N LEU A 56 1.31 1.59 2.55
CA LEU A 56 2.75 1.53 2.31
C LEU A 56 3.54 1.51 3.62
N ILE A 57 4.80 1.15 3.52
CA ILE A 57 5.85 1.40 4.51
C ILE A 57 6.89 2.30 3.84
N GLY A 58 7.15 3.46 4.45
CA GLY A 58 8.20 4.36 4.02
C GLY A 58 9.56 3.84 4.43
N ILE A 59 10.52 3.90 3.52
CA ILE A 59 11.92 3.56 3.76
C ILE A 59 12.74 4.80 3.47
N SER A 60 13.63 5.16 4.40
CA SER A 60 14.66 6.15 4.12
C SER A 60 16.05 5.60 4.40
N ILE A 61 17.02 5.95 3.56
CA ILE A 61 18.44 5.76 3.85
C ILE A 61 19.08 7.15 3.90
N GLN A 62 19.77 7.42 4.99
CA GLN A 62 20.62 8.58 5.17
C GLN A 62 22.08 8.14 5.10
N ASP A 63 22.88 8.83 4.28
CA ASP A 63 24.33 8.66 4.19
C ASP A 63 25.01 9.99 4.53
N TYR A 64 25.58 10.03 5.73
CA TYR A 64 26.31 11.18 6.27
C TYR A 64 27.82 10.91 6.28
N SER A 65 28.31 9.98 5.45
CA SER A 65 29.74 9.70 5.28
C SER A 65 30.56 10.92 4.86
N SER A 66 29.94 11.90 4.19
CA SER A 66 30.56 13.17 3.77
C SER A 66 30.29 14.33 4.73
N GLY A 67 29.60 14.08 5.85
CA GLY A 67 29.18 15.10 6.83
C GLY A 67 27.66 15.15 7.01
N THR A 68 27.22 15.94 7.99
CA THR A 68 25.81 16.19 8.31
C THR A 68 25.31 17.48 7.62
N GLY A 69 24.04 17.84 7.84
CA GLY A 69 23.43 19.00 7.19
C GLY A 69 23.28 18.80 5.68
N ASP A 70 23.73 19.79 4.90
CA ASP A 70 23.60 19.78 3.43
C ASP A 70 24.38 18.65 2.73
N LYS A 71 25.37 18.07 3.43
CA LYS A 71 26.17 16.94 2.91
C LYS A 71 25.52 15.58 3.15
N ASN A 72 24.43 15.52 3.92
CA ASN A 72 23.70 14.29 4.18
C ASN A 72 22.86 13.91 2.94
N ILE A 73 23.13 12.74 2.38
CA ILE A 73 22.34 12.21 1.28
C ILE A 73 21.17 11.43 1.88
N ILE A 74 19.95 11.95 1.69
CA ILE A 74 18.72 11.28 2.09
C ILE A 74 18.00 10.76 0.84
N THR A 75 17.77 9.45 0.80
CA THR A 75 16.99 8.77 -0.23
C THR A 75 15.77 8.10 0.38
N ARG A 76 14.69 7.98 -0.39
CA ARG A 76 13.42 7.43 0.07
C ARG A 76 12.80 6.48 -0.96
N PHE A 77 12.10 5.47 -0.46
CA PHE A 77 11.28 4.57 -1.26
C PHE A 77 10.07 4.14 -0.43
N HIS A 78 9.04 3.61 -1.08
CA HIS A 78 7.91 3.01 -0.39
C HIS A 78 7.75 1.56 -0.81
N LEU A 79 7.54 0.65 0.13
CA LEU A 79 7.17 -0.73 -0.15
C LEU A 79 5.74 -1.00 0.33
N ALA A 80 5.03 -1.92 -0.31
CA ALA A 80 3.79 -2.45 0.23
C ALA A 80 4.07 -3.30 1.48
N PRO A 81 3.11 -3.43 2.41
CA PRO A 81 3.27 -4.28 3.61
C PRO A 81 3.71 -5.71 3.28
N GLU A 82 3.12 -6.30 2.24
CA GLU A 82 3.44 -7.67 1.81
C GLU A 82 4.87 -7.80 1.28
N GLN A 83 5.46 -6.71 0.76
CA GLN A 83 6.85 -6.71 0.34
C GLN A 83 7.81 -6.72 1.54
N ILE A 84 7.45 -6.07 2.67
CA ILE A 84 8.21 -6.17 3.93
C ILE A 84 8.18 -7.62 4.44
N GLN A 85 7.00 -8.24 4.45
CA GLN A 85 6.82 -9.65 4.84
C GLN A 85 7.57 -10.61 3.91
N PHE A 86 7.55 -10.35 2.60
CA PHE A 86 8.32 -11.11 1.63
C PHE A 86 9.81 -11.04 1.93
N LEU A 87 10.37 -9.84 2.15
CA LEU A 87 11.80 -9.70 2.51
C LEU A 87 12.13 -10.37 3.85
N LEU A 88 11.22 -10.28 4.84
CA LEU A 88 11.40 -10.94 6.14
C LEU A 88 11.50 -12.46 5.96
N SER A 89 10.65 -13.03 5.11
CA SER A 89 10.71 -14.47 4.82
C SER A 89 12.04 -14.91 4.21
N ARG A 90 12.75 -14.01 3.49
CA ARG A 90 14.06 -14.34 2.90
C ARG A 90 15.15 -14.44 3.97
N VAL A 91 15.18 -13.51 4.92
CA VAL A 91 16.15 -13.57 6.02
C VAL A 91 15.82 -14.70 7.00
N THR A 92 14.53 -14.93 7.31
CA THR A 92 14.12 -16.02 8.20
C THR A 92 14.44 -17.41 7.63
N ALA A 93 14.30 -17.59 6.31
CA ALA A 93 14.66 -18.84 5.65
C ALA A 93 16.18 -19.02 5.45
N GLY A 94 17.00 -17.99 5.73
CA GLY A 94 18.46 -18.07 5.64
C GLY A 94 18.98 -18.23 4.20
N PHE A 95 18.34 -17.58 3.21
CA PHE A 95 18.81 -17.64 1.82
C PHE A 95 20.26 -17.17 1.71
N PRO A 96 21.18 -17.94 1.09
CA PRO A 96 22.59 -17.55 0.98
C PRO A 96 22.76 -16.38 0.00
N GLU A 97 22.12 -16.45 -1.16
CA GLU A 97 22.16 -15.46 -2.21
C GLU A 97 20.74 -14.98 -2.52
N PHE A 98 20.57 -13.68 -2.71
CA PHE A 98 19.28 -13.10 -3.04
C PHE A 98 19.46 -11.77 -3.76
N GLU A 99 18.66 -11.52 -4.79
CA GLU A 99 18.60 -10.22 -5.46
C GLU A 99 17.16 -9.88 -5.80
N TRP A 100 16.76 -8.65 -5.50
CA TRP A 100 15.46 -8.13 -5.90
C TRP A 100 15.53 -6.61 -6.09
N SER A 101 14.76 -6.12 -7.05
CA SER A 101 14.68 -4.69 -7.31
C SER A 101 13.27 -4.26 -7.73
N GLN A 102 13.00 -2.97 -7.53
CA GLN A 102 11.75 -2.34 -7.97
C GLN A 102 12.03 -0.91 -8.39
N SER A 103 11.40 -0.47 -9.48
CA SER A 103 11.40 0.92 -9.93
C SER A 103 10.00 1.50 -9.86
N LYS A 104 9.89 2.79 -9.54
CA LYS A 104 8.64 3.55 -9.51
C LYS A 104 8.81 4.85 -10.29
N ILE A 105 7.76 5.24 -11.01
CA ILE A 105 7.69 6.53 -11.69
C ILE A 105 6.32 7.16 -11.46
N PHE A 106 6.30 8.43 -11.07
CA PHE A 106 5.08 9.14 -10.70
C PHE A 106 5.29 10.66 -10.78
N GLY A 107 4.26 11.44 -10.49
CA GLY A 107 4.28 12.90 -10.61
C GLY A 107 4.08 13.36 -12.05
N VAL A 108 3.98 14.68 -12.24
CA VAL A 108 3.80 15.31 -13.55
C VAL A 108 5.19 15.47 -14.21
N PRO A 109 5.33 15.23 -15.53
CA PRO A 109 6.58 15.51 -16.23
C PRO A 109 6.96 17.00 -16.13
N ASP A 110 8.26 17.28 -15.99
CA ASP A 110 8.83 18.63 -16.11
C ASP A 110 8.82 19.11 -17.58
N GLY A 111 9.34 20.31 -17.83
CA GLY A 111 9.43 20.89 -19.17
C GLY A 111 10.27 20.07 -20.17
N ASN A 112 11.10 19.15 -19.66
CA ASN A 112 11.93 18.24 -20.45
C ASN A 112 11.31 16.82 -20.56
N GLY A 113 10.10 16.63 -20.04
CA GLY A 113 9.39 15.34 -20.08
C GLY A 113 9.78 14.35 -18.98
N TYR A 114 10.57 14.76 -17.98
CA TYR A 114 10.99 13.90 -16.89
C TYR A 114 10.03 13.97 -15.70
N SER A 115 9.58 12.82 -15.21
CA SER A 115 8.80 12.68 -13.97
C SER A 115 9.68 12.16 -12.84
N THR A 116 9.22 12.30 -11.59
CA THR A 116 9.90 11.72 -10.43
C THR A 116 10.03 10.22 -10.57
N ALA A 117 11.24 9.71 -10.35
CA ALA A 117 11.54 8.30 -10.42
C ALA A 117 12.36 7.85 -9.21
N GLN A 118 12.13 6.62 -8.77
CA GLN A 118 12.85 6.00 -7.68
C GLN A 118 13.18 4.56 -8.02
N GLN A 119 14.31 4.07 -7.55
CA GLN A 119 14.70 2.66 -7.66
C GLN A 119 15.10 2.15 -6.28
N PHE A 120 14.66 0.93 -5.98
CA PHE A 120 15.03 0.18 -4.80
C PHE A 120 15.75 -1.09 -5.24
N PHE A 121 16.87 -1.38 -4.60
CA PHE A 121 17.64 -2.60 -4.80
C PHE A 121 17.93 -3.22 -3.45
N ILE A 122 17.79 -4.53 -3.37
CA ILE A 122 18.26 -5.30 -2.25
C ILE A 122 19.00 -6.53 -2.78
N SER A 123 20.15 -6.82 -2.16
CA SER A 123 20.85 -8.06 -2.38
C SER A 123 21.40 -8.64 -1.10
N ARG A 124 21.67 -9.94 -1.14
CA ARG A 124 22.45 -10.66 -0.13
C ARG A 124 23.52 -11.45 -0.85
N HIS A 125 24.75 -11.31 -0.38
CA HIS A 125 25.88 -12.12 -0.80
C HIS A 125 26.65 -12.61 0.43
N VAL A 126 27.03 -13.89 0.45
CA VAL A 126 27.85 -14.45 1.54
C VAL A 126 29.30 -13.97 1.42
N TYR A 127 29.80 -13.87 0.19
CA TYR A 127 31.19 -13.58 -0.10
C TYR A 127 31.36 -12.25 -0.82
N ASN A 128 32.50 -11.60 -0.60
CA ASN A 128 32.95 -10.48 -1.45
C ASN A 128 33.68 -11.00 -2.71
N ASN A 129 34.15 -10.07 -3.54
CA ASN A 129 34.89 -10.40 -4.76
C ASN A 129 36.23 -11.14 -4.51
N GLN A 130 36.75 -11.07 -3.27
CA GLN A 130 37.95 -11.75 -2.81
C GLN A 130 37.66 -13.12 -2.15
N GLN A 131 36.42 -13.62 -2.21
CA GLN A 131 35.96 -14.85 -1.54
C GLN A 131 36.02 -14.83 0.00
N GLU A 132 36.03 -13.64 0.60
CA GLU A 132 35.96 -13.48 2.06
C GLU A 132 34.50 -13.38 2.52
N ILE A 133 34.19 -13.95 3.69
CA ILE A 133 32.85 -13.91 4.26
C ILE A 133 32.50 -12.48 4.69
N LEU A 134 31.35 -11.98 4.23
CA LEU A 134 30.83 -10.68 4.59
C LEU A 134 30.18 -10.72 5.99
N THR A 135 30.58 -9.79 6.86
CA THR A 135 29.93 -9.59 8.17
C THR A 135 28.55 -8.96 8.03
N SER A 136 28.36 -8.12 7.00
CA SER A 136 27.10 -7.45 6.67
C SER A 136 26.67 -7.84 5.25
N PRO A 137 26.09 -9.05 5.08
CA PRO A 137 25.83 -9.63 3.77
C PRO A 137 24.66 -8.98 3.04
N TRP A 138 23.74 -8.33 3.76
CA TRP A 138 22.58 -7.66 3.17
C TRP A 138 22.92 -6.25 2.75
N ARG A 139 22.67 -5.90 1.49
CA ARG A 139 22.84 -4.55 0.96
C ARG A 139 21.50 -4.02 0.46
N ILE A 140 21.09 -2.86 0.98
CA ILE A 140 19.91 -2.14 0.49
C ILE A 140 20.38 -0.82 -0.12
N GLN A 141 19.93 -0.52 -1.33
CA GLN A 141 20.23 0.73 -2.03
C GLN A 141 18.96 1.38 -2.55
N ILE A 142 18.88 2.70 -2.42
CA ILE A 142 17.83 3.51 -3.00
C ILE A 142 18.46 4.57 -3.89
N ASN A 143 17.96 4.69 -5.11
CA ASN A 143 18.26 5.79 -6.01
C ASN A 143 17.00 6.65 -6.17
N ASN A 144 17.14 7.96 -5.99
CA ASN A 144 16.09 8.93 -6.26
C ASN A 144 16.55 9.85 -7.39
N GLY A 145 15.64 10.15 -8.30
CA GLY A 145 15.92 11.05 -9.40
C GLY A 145 14.72 11.16 -10.31
N LYS A 146 14.96 11.08 -11.62
CA LYS A 146 13.94 11.34 -12.64
C LYS A 146 14.01 10.38 -13.81
N GLY A 147 12.90 10.20 -14.51
CA GLY A 147 12.81 9.32 -15.68
C GLY A 147 11.65 9.69 -16.60
N ILE A 148 11.59 9.12 -17.80
CA ILE A 148 10.52 9.40 -18.77
C ILE A 148 9.35 8.46 -18.49
N LYS A 149 8.20 9.04 -18.13
CA LYS A 149 6.97 8.29 -17.84
C LYS A 149 6.22 7.98 -19.14
N LYS A 150 5.93 6.71 -19.38
CA LYS A 150 5.12 6.22 -20.50
C LYS A 150 3.83 5.59 -19.98
N LYS A 151 2.80 5.61 -20.81
CA LYS A 151 1.54 4.89 -20.57
C LYS A 151 1.55 3.60 -21.38
N ASN A 152 1.10 2.50 -20.77
CA ASN A 152 0.84 1.26 -21.48
C ASN A 152 -0.60 1.26 -22.05
N HIS A 153 -0.93 0.26 -22.85
CA HIS A 153 -2.25 0.14 -23.48
C HIS A 153 -3.41 0.00 -22.47
N ASN A 154 -3.14 -0.51 -21.27
CA ASN A 154 -4.11 -0.69 -20.18
C ASN A 154 -4.27 0.58 -19.30
N GLY A 155 -3.67 1.70 -19.69
CA GLY A 155 -3.73 2.95 -18.92
C GLY A 155 -2.79 3.00 -17.70
N GLY A 156 -2.04 1.93 -17.43
CA GLY A 156 -0.97 1.93 -16.44
C GLY A 156 0.24 2.75 -16.89
N THR A 157 1.04 3.25 -15.95
CA THR A 157 2.25 4.00 -16.25
C THR A 157 3.51 3.22 -15.89
N TYR A 158 4.55 3.35 -16.71
CA TYR A 158 5.85 2.73 -16.48
C TYR A 158 6.98 3.69 -16.88
N MET A 159 8.19 3.40 -16.43
CA MET A 159 9.38 4.18 -16.78
C MET A 159 9.98 3.64 -18.07
N GLN A 160 10.25 4.53 -19.04
CA GLN A 160 10.96 4.15 -20.26
C GLN A 160 12.34 3.59 -19.91
N ALA A 161 12.72 2.47 -20.55
CA ALA A 161 14.03 1.87 -20.37
C ALA A 161 15.15 2.89 -20.63
N GLN A 162 16.23 2.80 -19.85
CA GLN A 162 17.41 3.68 -19.94
C GLN A 162 17.14 5.19 -19.79
N SER A 163 15.94 5.59 -19.33
CA SER A 163 15.60 7.01 -19.11
C SER A 163 15.90 7.51 -17.70
N PHE A 164 16.28 6.62 -16.78
CA PHE A 164 16.51 7.00 -15.38
C PHE A 164 17.80 7.80 -15.23
N ILE A 165 17.68 8.96 -14.58
CA ILE A 165 18.78 9.83 -14.19
C ILE A 165 18.78 9.86 -12.66
N SER A 166 19.84 9.33 -12.06
CA SER A 166 20.03 9.34 -10.61
C SER A 166 20.46 10.73 -10.15
N GLU A 167 19.79 11.27 -9.14
CA GLU A 167 20.14 12.56 -8.51
C GLU A 167 20.71 12.35 -7.10
N LYS A 168 20.17 11.36 -6.37
CA LYS A 168 20.65 10.95 -5.04
C LYS A 168 20.70 9.44 -4.98
N SER A 169 21.80 8.90 -4.45
CA SER A 169 21.98 7.46 -4.23
C SER A 169 22.56 7.24 -2.85
N ALA A 170 21.94 6.37 -2.08
CA ALA A 170 22.46 5.93 -0.80
C ALA A 170 22.23 4.43 -0.64
N PHE A 171 23.13 3.77 0.07
CA PHE A 171 23.00 2.36 0.42
C PHE A 171 23.39 2.14 1.87
N ILE A 172 22.98 1.01 2.43
CA ILE A 172 23.42 0.53 3.73
C ILE A 172 23.67 -0.98 3.64
N GLN A 173 24.68 -1.46 4.37
CA GLN A 173 24.90 -2.88 4.58
C GLN A 173 24.52 -3.24 6.01
N LEU A 174 23.90 -4.40 6.19
CA LEU A 174 23.36 -4.87 7.46
C LEU A 174 23.81 -6.30 7.71
N THR A 175 24.03 -6.61 8.99
CA THR A 175 24.17 -8.00 9.46
C THR A 175 22.85 -8.75 9.28
N ASP A 176 22.88 -10.08 9.31
CA ASP A 176 21.64 -10.88 9.29
C ASP A 176 20.71 -10.49 10.45
N MET A 177 21.26 -10.24 11.65
CA MET A 177 20.50 -9.84 12.83
C MET A 177 19.88 -8.45 12.67
N ASP A 178 20.64 -7.46 12.22
CA ASP A 178 20.12 -6.09 12.03
C ASP A 178 19.02 -6.05 10.98
N PHE A 179 19.21 -6.76 9.87
CA PHE A 179 18.21 -6.83 8.82
C PHE A 179 16.94 -7.56 9.28
N TYR A 180 17.09 -8.69 9.98
CA TYR A 180 15.97 -9.40 10.59
C TYR A 180 15.22 -8.50 11.59
N MET A 181 15.91 -7.82 12.50
CA MET A 181 15.29 -6.93 13.48
C MET A 181 14.57 -5.75 12.84
N LEU A 182 15.16 -5.14 11.81
CA LEU A 182 14.56 -4.04 11.06
C LEU A 182 13.20 -4.48 10.48
N LEU A 183 13.18 -5.60 9.77
CA LEU A 183 11.99 -6.13 9.12
C LEU A 183 10.98 -6.69 10.13
N LYS A 184 11.42 -7.44 11.15
CA LYS A 184 10.52 -8.03 12.14
C LYS A 184 9.78 -6.97 12.95
N ARG A 185 10.43 -5.84 13.27
CA ARG A 185 9.76 -4.70 13.93
C ARG A 185 8.70 -4.07 13.04
N ALA A 186 8.97 -3.89 11.75
CA ALA A 186 7.99 -3.39 10.80
C ALA A 186 6.82 -4.37 10.60
N ASP A 187 7.11 -5.66 10.43
CA ASP A 187 6.11 -6.72 10.35
C ASP A 187 5.21 -6.77 11.59
N SER A 188 5.80 -6.73 12.79
CA SER A 188 5.01 -6.69 14.03
C SER A 188 4.11 -5.44 14.09
N TYR A 189 4.58 -4.28 13.62
CA TYR A 189 3.75 -3.08 13.53
C TYR A 189 2.60 -3.26 12.54
N ILE A 190 2.88 -3.76 11.33
CA ILE A 190 1.88 -4.06 10.29
C ILE A 190 0.79 -4.97 10.85
N VAL A 191 1.14 -6.12 11.43
CA VAL A 191 0.17 -7.10 11.93
C VAL A 191 -0.70 -6.54 13.06
N ASN A 192 -0.12 -5.75 13.96
CA ASN A 192 -0.91 -5.11 15.02
C ASN A 192 -1.85 -4.03 14.47
N TRP A 193 -1.38 -3.25 13.49
CA TRP A 193 -2.22 -2.29 12.78
C TRP A 193 -3.36 -2.98 12.02
N GLU A 194 -3.08 -4.09 11.32
CA GLU A 194 -4.07 -4.90 10.61
C GLU A 194 -5.13 -5.42 11.58
N ASN A 195 -4.73 -5.97 12.73
CA ASN A 195 -5.66 -6.46 13.76
C ASN A 195 -6.56 -5.35 14.30
N TYR A 196 -6.00 -4.14 14.53
CA TYR A 196 -6.76 -2.99 14.99
C TYR A 196 -7.79 -2.53 13.94
N VAL A 197 -7.36 -2.35 12.70
CA VAL A 197 -8.19 -1.86 11.60
C VAL A 197 -9.24 -2.89 11.18
N ALA A 198 -8.90 -4.19 11.18
CA ALA A 198 -9.80 -5.26 10.74
C ALA A 198 -11.11 -5.27 11.53
N SER A 199 -11.05 -5.07 12.85
CA SER A 199 -12.26 -5.00 13.68
C SER A 199 -13.21 -3.90 13.21
N PHE A 200 -12.68 -2.68 13.02
CA PHE A 200 -13.45 -1.54 12.55
C PHE A 200 -13.99 -1.74 11.14
N LEU A 201 -13.13 -2.10 10.18
CA LEU A 201 -13.52 -2.22 8.77
C LEU A 201 -14.52 -3.35 8.53
N ILE A 202 -14.29 -4.54 9.09
CA ILE A 202 -15.13 -5.71 8.83
C ILE A 202 -16.53 -5.50 9.41
N GLN A 203 -16.64 -4.93 10.60
CA GLN A 203 -17.95 -4.66 11.22
C GLN A 203 -18.76 -3.65 10.40
N ASN A 204 -18.16 -2.49 10.08
CA ASN A 204 -18.83 -1.45 9.32
C ASN A 204 -19.14 -1.90 7.88
N GLY A 205 -18.21 -2.59 7.22
CA GLY A 205 -18.38 -3.11 5.88
C GLY A 205 -19.51 -4.14 5.77
N LYS A 206 -19.59 -5.10 6.71
CA LYS A 206 -20.70 -6.06 6.77
C LYS A 206 -22.06 -5.39 6.98
N GLN A 207 -22.12 -4.37 7.83
CA GLN A 207 -23.36 -3.62 8.07
C GLN A 207 -23.83 -2.90 6.80
N GLN A 208 -22.92 -2.25 6.07
CA GLN A 208 -23.26 -1.60 4.80
C GLN A 208 -23.67 -2.61 3.73
N PHE A 209 -22.98 -3.74 3.66
CA PHE A 209 -23.32 -4.82 2.73
C PHE A 209 -24.73 -5.38 2.99
N LYS A 210 -25.12 -5.55 4.26
CA LYS A 210 -26.49 -5.96 4.63
C LYS A 210 -27.53 -4.93 4.18
N LYS A 211 -27.31 -3.63 4.46
CA LYS A 211 -28.21 -2.56 4.00
C LYS A 211 -28.36 -2.54 2.47
N GLN A 212 -27.26 -2.77 1.75
CA GLN A 212 -27.29 -2.84 0.29
C GLN A 212 -28.14 -4.02 -0.21
N GLN A 213 -28.06 -5.19 0.44
CA GLN A 213 -28.89 -6.34 0.10
C GLN A 213 -30.37 -6.08 0.36
N GLU A 214 -30.72 -5.50 1.52
CA GLU A 214 -32.10 -5.15 1.87
C GLU A 214 -32.70 -4.14 0.87
N ALA A 215 -31.93 -3.12 0.48
CA ALA A 215 -32.37 -2.14 -0.51
C ALA A 215 -32.62 -2.78 -1.89
N ARG A 216 -31.77 -3.73 -2.32
CA ARG A 216 -31.99 -4.48 -3.57
C ARG A 216 -33.24 -5.36 -3.52
N MET A 217 -33.52 -5.99 -2.38
CA MET A 217 -34.75 -6.76 -2.21
C MET A 217 -35.99 -5.86 -2.26
N ALA A 218 -35.97 -4.72 -1.57
CA ALA A 218 -37.08 -3.76 -1.59
C ALA A 218 -37.36 -3.20 -2.99
N GLN A 219 -36.33 -2.96 -3.81
CA GLN A 219 -36.48 -2.51 -5.20
C GLN A 219 -37.05 -3.58 -6.13
N ASN A 220 -36.79 -4.86 -5.86
CA ASN A 220 -37.34 -5.97 -6.64
C ASN A 220 -38.79 -6.33 -6.25
N ILE A 221 -39.34 -5.74 -5.17
CA ILE A 221 -40.68 -6.06 -4.63
C ILE A 221 -41.76 -5.06 -5.13
N GLN A 222 -41.44 -3.98 -5.87
CA GLN A 222 -42.46 -3.08 -6.47
C GLN A 222 -42.10 -2.68 -7.92
N PRO A 223 -43.01 -2.76 -8.94
CA PRO A 223 -44.39 -3.27 -8.97
C PRO A 223 -44.60 -4.44 -9.97
N HIS A 224 -44.86 -5.66 -9.49
CA HIS A 224 -45.59 -6.70 -10.22
C HIS A 224 -46.82 -7.23 -9.44
N GLU A 225 -47.16 -6.63 -8.30
CA GLU A 225 -48.25 -7.05 -7.43
C GLU A 225 -49.33 -5.98 -7.26
N MET A 226 -49.76 -5.35 -8.36
CA MET A 226 -50.95 -4.47 -8.35
C MET A 226 -51.99 -4.87 -9.40
N SER A 227 -51.93 -6.10 -9.92
CA SER A 227 -52.87 -6.63 -10.92
C SER A 227 -53.87 -7.65 -10.36
N SER A 228 -53.68 -8.14 -9.13
CA SER A 228 -54.48 -9.27 -8.60
C SER A 228 -55.64 -8.87 -7.68
N TYR A 229 -55.90 -7.58 -7.45
CA TYR A 229 -56.98 -7.14 -6.54
C TYR A 229 -58.18 -6.46 -7.22
N MET A 230 -58.30 -6.53 -8.56
CA MET A 230 -59.43 -5.93 -9.30
C MET A 230 -60.15 -6.88 -10.27
N GLN A 231 -60.08 -8.20 -10.06
CA GLN A 231 -60.91 -9.16 -10.80
C GLN A 231 -61.44 -10.25 -9.88
N GLU A 232 -62.46 -9.91 -9.09
CA GLU A 232 -63.50 -10.85 -8.64
C GLU A 232 -64.63 -10.04 -7.97
N GLN A 233 -65.38 -9.29 -8.77
CA GLN A 233 -66.79 -9.01 -8.46
C GLN A 233 -67.64 -9.88 -9.39
N PRO A 234 -68.43 -10.83 -8.86
CA PRO A 234 -69.43 -11.51 -9.66
C PRO A 234 -70.50 -10.52 -10.09
N GLN A 235 -70.72 -10.38 -11.40
CA GLN A 235 -71.87 -9.68 -11.95
C GLN A 235 -73.17 -10.37 -11.51
N GLU A 236 -74.06 -9.60 -10.90
CA GLU A 236 -75.46 -9.97 -10.69
C GLU A 236 -76.11 -10.35 -12.04
N GLN A 237 -76.49 -11.62 -12.19
CA GLN A 237 -77.36 -12.04 -13.26
C GLN A 237 -78.82 -11.97 -12.79
N TYR A 238 -79.48 -10.89 -13.21
CA TYR A 238 -80.92 -10.74 -13.18
C TYR A 238 -81.58 -11.82 -14.05
N LEU A 239 -82.48 -12.62 -13.46
CA LEU A 239 -83.53 -13.30 -14.21
C LEU A 239 -84.88 -12.95 -13.58
N ASN A 240 -85.65 -12.18 -14.35
CA ASN A 240 -86.98 -11.68 -14.02
C ASN A 240 -88.06 -12.60 -14.60
N GLY A 241 -89.14 -12.80 -13.83
CA GLY A 241 -90.47 -13.24 -14.29
C GLY A 241 -90.72 -14.76 -14.26
N MET A 242 -91.86 -15.31 -13.82
CA MET A 242 -93.21 -14.75 -13.65
C MET A 242 -94.10 -15.69 -12.80
N TYR A 243 -94.91 -15.07 -11.94
CA TYR A 243 -96.33 -15.30 -11.57
C TYR A 243 -96.90 -16.61 -10.97
N VAL A 244 -97.39 -16.46 -9.73
CA VAL A 244 -98.79 -16.61 -9.21
C VAL A 244 -99.59 -17.88 -9.53
N ALA A 245 -99.86 -18.69 -8.50
CA ALA A 245 -101.18 -18.89 -7.84
C ALA A 245 -101.01 -19.76 -6.59
#